data_AF-A0A926PXD3-F1
#
_entry.id   AF-A0A926PXD3-F1
#
_cell.length_a   1.000
_cell.length_b   1.000
_cell.length_c   1.000
_cell.angle_alpha   90.00
_cell.angle_beta   90.00
_cell.angle_gamma   90.00
#
_symmetry.space_group_name_H-M   'P 1'
#
loop_
_entity.id
_entity.type
_entity.pdbx_description
1 polymer ?
#
loop_
_entity_poly.entity_id
_entity_poly.type
_entity_poly.pdbx_seq_one_letter_code
_entity_poly.pdbx_strand_id
1 'polypeptide(L)'
;MEIPLQPLFQAIATAQDEAELRGAMMAKLGEYFAATRWGLSFLDQLPTVDENSPLMLKLALSLDYNPVLRYLVQRHSTVHEEMILPHGVWQSICPRADHGHVMAGPIVNQGQL
;
A
#
# COMPACT_ATOMS: atom_id res chain seq x y z
N MET A 1 9.58 7.66 -21.56
CA MET A 1 10.11 6.30 -21.76
C MET A 1 9.36 5.43 -20.78
N GLU A 2 8.53 4.50 -21.25
CA GLU A 2 7.78 3.61 -20.35
C GLU A 2 8.76 2.61 -19.75
N ILE A 3 8.91 2.62 -18.43
CA ILE A 3 9.63 1.56 -17.74
C ILE A 3 8.74 0.30 -17.86
N PRO A 4 9.27 -0.86 -18.26
CA PRO A 4 8.47 -2.08 -18.33
C PRO A 4 8.12 -2.57 -16.92
N LEU A 5 6.90 -3.09 -16.70
CA LEU A 5 6.51 -3.73 -15.43
C LEU A 5 7.18 -5.09 -15.20
N GLN A 6 7.63 -5.73 -16.28
CA GLN A 6 8.18 -7.08 -16.26
C GLN A 6 9.29 -7.32 -15.21
N PRO A 7 10.25 -6.39 -14.97
CA PRO A 7 11.25 -6.55 -13.92
C PRO A 7 10.68 -6.55 -12.49
N LEU A 8 9.54 -5.90 -12.25
CA LEU A 8 8.84 -5.95 -10.95
C LEU A 8 8.21 -7.33 -10.75
N PHE A 9 7.52 -7.85 -11.77
CA PHE A 9 6.94 -9.20 -11.70
C PHE A 9 8.01 -10.28 -11.56
N GLN A 10 9.14 -10.13 -12.24
CA GLN A 10 10.26 -11.06 -12.07
C GLN A 10 10.79 -11.03 -10.64
N ALA A 11 10.97 -9.84 -10.05
CA ALA A 11 11.42 -9.71 -8.67
C ALA A 11 10.46 -10.37 -7.67
N ILE A 12 9.14 -10.23 -7.88
CA ILE A 12 8.12 -10.90 -7.06
C ILE A 12 8.23 -12.42 -7.23
N ALA A 13 8.36 -12.92 -8.46
CA ALA A 13 8.37 -14.35 -8.76
C ALA A 13 9.63 -15.08 -8.28
N THR A 14 10.76 -14.39 -8.13
CA THR A 14 12.04 -15.02 -7.73
C THR A 14 12.38 -14.87 -6.27
N ALA A 15 11.75 -13.92 -5.55
CA ALA A 15 12.02 -13.70 -4.14
C ALA A 15 11.69 -14.97 -3.33
N GLN A 16 12.64 -15.42 -2.51
CA GLN A 16 12.50 -16.61 -1.68
C GLN A 16 11.86 -16.31 -0.32
N ASP A 17 11.99 -15.06 0.13
CA ASP A 17 11.43 -14.57 1.38
C ASP A 17 11.01 -13.10 1.29
N GLU A 18 10.37 -12.61 2.35
CA GLU A 18 9.88 -11.24 2.43
C GLU A 18 10.97 -10.17 2.44
N ALA A 19 12.16 -10.50 2.99
CA ALA A 19 13.27 -9.56 3.08
C ALA A 19 13.86 -9.34 1.70
N GLU A 20 14.04 -10.41 0.92
CA GLU A 20 14.42 -10.36 -0.49
C GLU A 20 13.37 -9.61 -1.31
N LEU A 21 12.08 -9.91 -1.12
CA LEU A 21 11.00 -9.23 -1.81
C LEU A 21 11.01 -7.72 -1.52
N ARG A 22 11.09 -7.31 -0.25
CA ARG A 22 11.19 -5.89 0.14
C ARG A 22 12.42 -5.24 -0.51
N GLY A 23 13.59 -5.85 -0.42
CA GLY A 23 14.83 -5.30 -1.00
C GLY A 23 14.71 -5.07 -2.51
N ALA A 24 14.24 -6.07 -3.25
CA ALA A 24 14.10 -6.00 -4.70
C ALA A 24 13.01 -5.01 -5.14
N MET A 25 11.87 -4.97 -4.44
CA MET A 25 10.73 -4.11 -4.78
C MET A 25 10.98 -2.64 -4.43
N MET A 26 11.58 -2.35 -3.27
CA MET A 26 11.83 -0.97 -2.83
C MET A 26 12.79 -0.22 -3.76
N ALA A 27 13.75 -0.90 -4.38
CA ALA A 27 14.61 -0.27 -5.38
C ALA A 27 13.85 0.10 -6.67
N LYS A 28 12.93 -0.77 -7.12
CA LYS A 28 12.28 -0.67 -8.43
C LYS A 28 11.00 0.16 -8.44
N LEU A 29 10.21 0.14 -7.35
CA LEU A 29 8.90 0.81 -7.29
C LEU A 29 9.01 2.33 -7.35
N GLY A 30 9.96 2.92 -6.62
CA GLY A 30 10.14 4.37 -6.60
C GLY A 30 10.50 4.93 -7.97
N GLU A 31 11.40 4.26 -8.69
CA GLU A 31 11.78 4.64 -10.05
C GLU A 31 10.61 4.48 -11.03
N TYR A 32 9.88 3.36 -10.95
CA TYR A 32 8.77 3.07 -11.84
C TYR A 32 7.61 4.08 -11.71
N PHE A 33 7.16 4.30 -10.47
CA PHE A 33 5.97 5.10 -10.21
C PHE A 33 6.27 6.60 -10.03
N ALA A 34 7.55 6.99 -10.00
CA ALA A 34 7.99 8.34 -9.69
C ALA A 34 7.31 8.90 -8.41
N ALA A 35 7.02 8.03 -7.44
CA ALA A 35 6.29 8.37 -6.23
C ALA A 35 7.21 9.05 -5.20
N THR A 36 6.70 10.01 -4.45
CA THR A 36 7.45 10.66 -3.35
C THR A 36 7.75 9.68 -2.21
N ARG A 37 6.82 8.76 -1.94
CA ARG A 37 6.91 7.71 -0.94
C ARG A 37 6.33 6.43 -1.53
N TRP A 38 6.93 5.30 -1.21
CA TRP A 38 6.46 3.97 -1.58
C TRP A 38 6.83 2.98 -0.48
N GLY A 39 6.13 1.85 -0.45
CA GLY A 39 6.31 0.84 0.59
C GLY A 39 5.71 -0.50 0.19
N LEU A 40 6.16 -1.54 0.89
CA LEU A 40 5.58 -2.88 0.83
C LEU A 40 5.25 -3.34 2.25
N SER A 41 4.00 -3.70 2.45
CA SER A 41 3.45 -4.15 3.73
C SER A 41 2.85 -5.55 3.57
N PHE A 42 3.03 -6.39 4.59
CA PHE A 42 2.36 -7.68 4.69
C PHE A 42 1.16 -7.54 5.63
N LEU A 43 0.03 -8.12 5.25
CA LEU A 43 -1.24 -7.90 5.95
C LEU A 43 -1.21 -8.46 7.38
N ASP A 44 -0.56 -9.61 7.57
CA ASP A 44 -0.38 -10.28 8.87
C ASP A 44 0.61 -9.56 9.80
N GLN A 45 1.39 -8.61 9.28
CA GLN A 45 2.30 -7.76 10.05
C GLN A 45 1.66 -6.44 10.47
N LEU A 46 0.41 -6.16 10.07
CA LEU A 46 -0.28 -4.98 10.55
C LEU A 46 -0.55 -5.10 12.05
N PRO A 47 -0.31 -4.03 12.84
CA PRO A 47 -0.56 -4.07 14.27
C PRO A 47 -2.06 -4.28 14.52
N THR A 48 -2.37 -5.02 15.58
CA THR A 48 -3.73 -5.03 16.12
C THR A 48 -4.05 -3.63 16.62
N VAL A 49 -5.11 -3.04 16.08
CA VAL A 49 -5.61 -1.73 16.47
C VAL A 49 -6.94 -1.91 17.18
N ASP A 50 -7.04 -1.41 18.39
CA ASP A 50 -8.24 -1.47 19.24
C ASP A 50 -8.82 -0.06 19.51
N GLU A 51 -9.86 0.00 20.35
CA GLU A 51 -10.51 1.26 20.74
C GLU A 51 -9.59 2.23 21.50
N ASN A 52 -8.54 1.73 22.15
CA ASN A 52 -7.60 2.54 22.94
C ASN A 52 -6.39 3.00 22.12
N SER A 53 -6.22 2.46 20.92
CA SER A 53 -5.11 2.79 20.04
C SER A 53 -5.15 4.27 19.59
N PRO A 54 -3.99 4.93 19.43
CA PRO A 54 -3.93 6.31 18.96
C PRO A 54 -4.67 6.50 17.64
N LEU A 55 -5.39 7.62 17.49
CA LEU A 55 -6.19 7.90 16.27
C LEU A 55 -5.35 7.80 14.99
N MET A 56 -4.12 8.31 15.02
CA MET A 56 -3.20 8.23 13.87
C MET A 56 -2.88 6.79 13.48
N LEU A 57 -2.75 5.89 14.46
CA LEU A 57 -2.49 4.47 14.20
C LEU A 57 -3.73 3.79 13.59
N LYS A 58 -4.93 4.12 14.10
CA LYS A 58 -6.21 3.68 13.54
C LYS A 58 -6.34 4.06 12.07
N LEU A 59 -6.24 5.35 11.78
CA LEU A 59 -6.38 5.88 10.42
C LEU A 59 -5.32 5.35 9.46
N ALA A 60 -4.11 5.04 9.95
CA ALA A 60 -3.04 4.53 9.10
C ALA A 60 -3.14 3.02 8.84
N LEU A 61 -3.40 2.20 9.86
CA LEU A 61 -3.13 0.75 9.81
C LEU A 61 -4.34 -0.15 10.11
N SER A 62 -5.50 0.41 10.46
CA SER A 62 -6.70 -0.40 10.74
C SER A 62 -7.59 -0.59 9.51
N LEU A 63 -8.07 -1.82 9.30
CA LEU A 63 -9.13 -2.11 8.32
C LEU A 63 -10.47 -1.42 8.67
N ASP A 64 -10.67 -1.04 9.93
CA ASP A 64 -11.89 -0.38 10.40
C ASP A 64 -11.86 1.16 10.26
N TYR A 65 -10.69 1.74 9.98
CA TYR A 65 -10.55 3.20 9.90
C TYR A 65 -9.83 3.68 8.63
N ASN A 66 -8.98 2.86 8.02
CA ASN A 66 -8.31 3.19 6.76
C ASN A 66 -9.16 2.69 5.56
N PRO A 67 -9.85 3.57 4.81
CA PRO A 67 -10.72 3.16 3.72
C PRO A 67 -9.96 2.57 2.53
N VAL A 68 -8.72 3.02 2.29
CA VAL A 68 -7.85 2.52 1.21
C VAL A 68 -7.46 1.07 1.50
N LEU A 69 -6.99 0.82 2.73
CA LEU A 69 -6.59 -0.52 3.15
C LEU A 69 -7.80 -1.48 3.19
N ARG A 70 -8.95 -1.02 3.71
CA ARG A 70 -10.19 -1.79 3.69
C ARG A 70 -10.57 -2.20 2.26
N TYR A 71 -10.57 -1.24 1.34
CA TYR A 71 -10.95 -1.50 -0.05
C TYR A 71 -10.01 -2.53 -0.68
N LEU A 72 -8.71 -2.38 -0.45
CA LEU A 72 -7.69 -3.31 -0.95
C LEU A 72 -7.96 -4.75 -0.51
N VAL A 73 -8.20 -4.97 0.78
CA VAL A 73 -8.48 -6.31 1.34
C VAL A 73 -9.84 -6.85 0.88
N GLN A 74 -10.85 -6.00 0.73
CA GLN A 74 -12.19 -6.45 0.31
C GLN A 74 -12.28 -6.78 -1.18
N ARG A 75 -11.50 -6.09 -2.02
CA ARG A 75 -11.63 -6.16 -3.48
C ARG A 75 -10.47 -6.86 -4.17
N HIS A 76 -9.33 -7.01 -3.49
CA HIS A 76 -8.08 -7.47 -4.07
C HIS A 76 -7.78 -6.73 -5.40
N SER A 77 -8.01 -5.41 -5.42
CA SER A 77 -7.81 -4.56 -6.59
C SER A 77 -7.08 -3.29 -6.23
N THR A 78 -6.34 -2.74 -7.20
CA THR A 78 -5.70 -1.44 -7.08
C THR A 78 -6.71 -0.33 -6.83
N VAL A 79 -6.34 0.63 -5.99
CA VAL A 79 -7.19 1.77 -5.62
C VAL A 79 -6.35 3.03 -5.46
N HIS A 80 -6.81 4.12 -6.07
CA HIS A 80 -6.39 5.48 -5.73
C HIS A 80 -7.41 6.07 -4.74
N GLU A 81 -6.96 6.84 -3.76
CA GLU A 81 -7.85 7.33 -2.68
C GLU A 81 -9.09 8.09 -3.20
N GLU A 82 -8.93 8.92 -4.24
CA GLU A 82 -10.05 9.68 -4.81
C GLU A 82 -11.10 8.82 -5.55
N MET A 83 -10.84 7.53 -5.76
CA MET A 83 -11.86 6.62 -6.30
C MET A 83 -12.90 6.24 -5.25
N ILE A 84 -12.54 6.30 -3.97
CA ILE A 84 -13.36 5.85 -2.84
C ILE A 84 -13.64 6.96 -1.83
N LEU A 85 -12.96 8.10 -1.94
CA LEU A 85 -13.13 9.27 -1.11
C LEU A 85 -13.38 10.52 -1.97
N PRO A 86 -14.17 11.49 -1.48
CA PRO A 86 -14.21 12.80 -2.11
C PRO A 86 -12.82 13.48 -2.10
N HIS A 87 -12.55 14.28 -3.13
CA HIS A 87 -11.33 15.06 -3.23
C HIS A 87 -11.05 15.85 -1.94
N GLY A 88 -9.81 15.79 -1.44
CA GLY A 88 -9.38 16.51 -0.23
C GLY A 88 -9.67 15.78 1.09
N VAL A 89 -10.43 14.67 1.10
CA VAL A 89 -10.75 13.95 2.34
C VAL A 89 -9.55 13.14 2.84
N TRP A 90 -8.71 12.62 1.94
CA TRP A 90 -7.52 11.87 2.33
C TRP A 90 -6.60 12.65 3.27
N GLN A 91 -6.46 13.97 3.11
CA GLN A 91 -5.62 14.81 3.96
C GLN A 91 -6.14 14.89 5.42
N SER A 92 -7.42 14.62 5.66
CA SER A 92 -7.97 14.49 7.02
C SER A 92 -7.60 13.15 7.69
N ILE A 93 -7.34 12.12 6.88
CA ILE A 93 -6.93 10.77 7.32
C ILE A 93 -5.40 10.71 7.45
N CYS A 94 -4.68 11.28 6.49
CA CYS A 94 -3.23 11.38 6.45
C CYS A 94 -2.78 12.83 6.20
N PRO A 95 -2.61 13.65 7.26
CA PRO A 95 -2.28 15.07 7.14
C PRO A 95 -0.80 15.35 6.80
N ARG A 96 -0.07 14.34 6.30
CA ARG A 96 1.35 14.46 6.00
C ARG A 96 1.56 15.19 4.69
N ALA A 97 2.39 16.24 4.71
CA ALA A 97 2.73 17.02 3.52
C ALA A 97 3.38 16.19 2.39
N ASP A 98 4.07 15.11 2.75
CA ASP A 98 4.73 14.19 1.81
C ASP A 98 3.88 12.97 1.42
N HIS A 99 2.58 12.97 1.77
CA HIS A 99 1.64 11.88 1.50
C HIS A 99 0.24 12.39 1.13
N GLY A 100 0.20 13.42 0.28
CA GLY A 100 -1.04 14.11 -0.10
C GLY A 100 -2.03 13.28 -0.93
N HIS A 101 -1.56 12.23 -1.60
CA HIS A 101 -2.40 11.24 -2.29
C HIS A 101 -1.77 9.86 -2.16
N VAL A 102 -2.57 8.82 -2.30
CA VAL A 102 -2.09 7.44 -2.21
C VAL A 102 -2.76 6.56 -3.26
N MET A 103 -1.96 5.65 -3.82
CA MET A 103 -2.40 4.52 -4.61
C MET A 103 -1.86 3.25 -3.97
N ALA A 104 -2.73 2.26 -3.76
CA ALA A 104 -2.37 0.96 -3.21
C ALA A 104 -2.79 -0.14 -4.17
N GLY A 105 -1.93 -1.13 -4.38
CA GLY A 105 -2.19 -2.29 -5.23
C GLY A 105 -1.84 -3.57 -4.48
N PRO A 106 -2.61 -4.65 -4.65
CA PRO A 106 -2.37 -5.89 -3.95
C PRO A 106 -1.28 -6.69 -4.68
N ILE A 107 -0.44 -7.38 -3.91
CA ILE A 107 0.36 -8.49 -4.43
C ILE A 107 -0.38 -9.74 -4.00
N VAL A 108 -0.89 -10.51 -4.96
CA VAL A 108 -1.70 -11.70 -4.71
C VAL A 108 -0.88 -12.93 -5.10
N ASN A 109 -0.71 -13.87 -4.18
CA ASN A 109 -0.11 -15.16 -4.43
C ASN A 109 -1.16 -16.26 -4.23
N GLN A 110 -1.39 -17.11 -5.23
CA GLN A 110 -2.38 -18.20 -5.18
C GLN A 110 -3.79 -17.77 -4.74
N GLY A 111 -4.20 -16.54 -5.07
CA GLY A 111 -5.50 -15.99 -4.69
C GLY A 111 -5.58 -15.44 -3.26
N GLN A 112 -4.46 -15.43 -2.55
CA GLN A 112 -4.33 -14.84 -1.21
C GLN A 112 -3.53 -13.55 -1.28
N LEU A 113 -3.96 -12.56 -0.49
CA LEU A 113 -3.29 -11.28 -0.34
C LEU A 113 -2.13 -11.38 0.65
#